data_AF-A0A7S2R2L5-F1
#
_entry.id   AF-A0A7S2R2L5-F1
#
_cell.length_a   1.000
_cell.length_b   1.000
_cell.length_c   1.000
_cell.angle_alpha   90.00
_cell.angle_beta   90.00
_cell.angle_gamma   90.00
#
_symmetry.space_group_name_H-M   'P 1'
#
loop_
_entity.id
_entity.type
_entity.pdbx_description
1 polymer ?
#
loop_
_entity_poly.entity_id
_entity_poly.type
_entity_poly.pdbx_seq_one_letter_code
_entity_poly.pdbx_strand_id
1 'polypeptide(L)'
;SLIDRWKYFIFACIPAPVIGSCIPTADLPTKAIIISSIAAAQAAYFMAQAEYTVAKATDSVALKAKSAAISDTYANLSAKSAAILPFTSALSSASAAAAAALVELIPLHTLPLFWECTIVSVFPLVSSIFAAAASVSKERSVVDTEAAMQAAATLSLDYDNSNDVDDNNPIQIVLALIQTSWKKIWKQTRQKLQYLQKHSRKTKRRTFFYNMFRPKNNNDKNKQKLLQEAIAQNNIPISKELIMTTAV
;
A
#
# COMPACT_ATOMS: atom_id res chain seq x y z
N SER A 1 -8.98 -23.26 -17.10
CA SER A 1 -9.65 -24.57 -16.95
C SER A 1 -9.35 -25.13 -15.55
N LEU A 2 -10.09 -26.15 -15.08
CA LEU A 2 -9.83 -26.81 -13.78
C LEU A 2 -8.44 -27.46 -13.73
N ILE A 3 -7.95 -27.93 -14.89
CA ILE A 3 -6.62 -28.52 -15.10
C ILE A 3 -5.50 -27.50 -14.84
N ASP A 4 -5.68 -26.25 -15.26
CA ASP A 4 -4.67 -25.20 -15.06
C ASP A 4 -4.48 -24.87 -13.57
N ARG A 5 -5.55 -24.95 -12.77
CA ARG A 5 -5.49 -24.74 -11.32
C ARG A 5 -4.68 -25.82 -10.63
N TRP A 6 -4.89 -27.08 -11.01
CA TRP A 6 -4.10 -28.20 -10.48
C TRP A 6 -2.64 -28.12 -10.88
N LYS A 7 -2.34 -27.74 -12.13
CA LYS A 7 -0.95 -27.49 -12.56
C LYS A 7 -0.31 -26.41 -11.69
N TYR A 8 -1.00 -25.29 -11.46
CA TYR A 8 -0.49 -24.19 -10.65
C TYR A 8 -0.27 -24.60 -9.19
N PHE A 9 -1.21 -25.34 -8.61
CA PHE A 9 -1.10 -25.88 -7.25
C PHE A 9 0.12 -26.80 -7.10
N ILE A 10 0.32 -27.71 -8.06
CA ILE A 10 1.47 -28.63 -8.06
C ILE A 10 2.78 -27.83 -8.20
N PHE A 11 2.84 -26.87 -9.12
CA PHE A 11 4.02 -26.00 -9.29
C PHE A 11 4.28 -25.09 -8.08
N ALA A 12 3.25 -24.72 -7.32
CA ALA A 12 3.37 -23.93 -6.10
C ALA A 12 3.89 -24.76 -4.91
N CYS A 13 3.53 -26.04 -4.81
CA CYS A 13 3.89 -26.90 -3.68
C CYS A 13 5.22 -27.65 -3.83
N ILE A 14 5.64 -27.96 -5.06
CA ILE A 14 6.88 -28.70 -5.35
C ILE A 14 8.20 -27.97 -4.99
N PRO A 15 8.34 -26.64 -5.08
CA PRO A 15 9.66 -26.01 -4.96
C PRO A 15 10.30 -26.17 -3.58
N ALA A 16 9.52 -26.14 -2.50
CA ALA A 16 10.07 -26.29 -1.14
C ALA A 16 10.67 -27.69 -0.89
N PRO A 17 9.96 -28.80 -1.19
CA PRO A 17 10.53 -30.15 -1.12
C PRO A 17 11.77 -30.34 -2.01
N VAL A 18 11.74 -29.81 -3.24
CA VAL A 18 12.86 -29.96 -4.19
C VAL A 18 14.10 -29.22 -3.67
N ILE A 19 13.95 -27.97 -3.23
CA ILE A 19 15.06 -27.19 -2.63
C ILE A 19 15.58 -27.91 -1.38
N GLY A 20 14.70 -28.46 -0.55
CA GLY A 20 15.06 -29.26 0.61
C GLY A 20 15.91 -30.48 0.29
N SER A 21 15.57 -31.20 -0.78
CA SER A 21 16.28 -32.41 -1.21
C SER A 21 17.70 -32.11 -1.70
N CYS A 22 17.93 -30.92 -2.25
CA CYS A 22 19.22 -30.50 -2.81
C CYS A 22 20.24 -30.01 -1.77
N ILE A 23 19.87 -29.86 -0.50
CA ILE A 23 20.79 -29.35 0.55
C ILE A 23 21.64 -30.52 1.11
N PRO A 24 22.97 -30.51 0.93
CA PRO A 24 23.86 -31.53 1.48
C PRO A 24 24.18 -31.20 2.95
N THR A 25 23.26 -31.50 3.86
CA THR A 25 23.49 -31.49 5.32
C THR A 25 23.41 -32.90 5.89
N ALA A 26 24.25 -33.21 6.90
CA ALA A 26 24.36 -34.54 7.49
C ALA A 26 23.19 -34.89 8.42
N ASP A 27 22.54 -33.90 9.02
CA ASP A 27 21.50 -34.11 10.04
C ASP A 27 20.08 -33.94 9.47
N LEU A 28 19.30 -35.02 9.53
CA LEU A 28 17.88 -35.07 9.18
C LEU A 28 17.00 -34.01 9.91
N PRO A 29 17.16 -33.71 11.22
CA PRO A 29 16.36 -32.68 11.88
C PRO A 29 16.59 -31.28 11.31
N THR A 30 17.84 -30.95 10.96
CA THR A 30 18.19 -29.63 10.40
C THR A 30 17.55 -29.44 9.02
N LYS A 31 17.47 -30.49 8.20
CA LYS A 31 16.75 -30.46 6.91
C LYS A 31 15.26 -30.21 7.09
N ALA A 32 14.62 -30.88 8.04
CA ALA A 32 13.19 -30.72 8.31
C ALA A 32 12.84 -29.27 8.70
N ILE A 33 13.68 -28.63 9.53
CA ILE A 33 13.50 -27.23 9.93
C ILE A 33 13.61 -26.30 8.72
N ILE A 34 14.62 -26.48 7.87
CA ILE A 34 14.81 -25.66 6.67
C ILE A 34 13.61 -25.81 5.71
N ILE A 35 13.19 -27.05 5.43
CA ILE A 35 12.04 -27.33 4.54
C ILE A 35 10.76 -26.74 5.11
N SER A 36 10.51 -26.94 6.41
CA SER A 36 9.34 -26.37 7.10
C SER A 36 9.33 -24.85 7.02
N SER A 37 10.48 -24.18 7.18
CA SER A 37 10.53 -22.72 7.09
C SER A 37 10.28 -22.19 5.67
N ILE A 38 10.81 -22.86 4.64
CA ILE A 38 10.57 -22.49 3.23
C ILE A 38 9.10 -22.74 2.86
N ALA A 39 8.52 -23.86 3.28
CA ALA A 39 7.10 -24.16 3.07
C ALA A 39 6.20 -23.14 3.77
N ALA A 40 6.52 -22.73 5.01
CA ALA A 40 5.81 -21.67 5.71
C ALA A 40 5.90 -20.32 4.98
N ALA A 41 7.07 -19.96 4.44
CA ALA A 41 7.24 -18.75 3.65
C ALA A 41 6.41 -18.76 2.35
N GLN A 42 6.31 -19.92 1.69
CA GLN A 42 5.45 -20.10 0.52
C GLN A 42 3.97 -19.95 0.86
N ALA A 43 3.52 -20.57 1.96
CA ALA A 43 2.14 -20.43 2.43
C ALA A 43 1.79 -18.96 2.75
N ALA A 44 2.68 -18.26 3.45
CA ALA A 44 2.51 -16.84 3.77
C ALA A 44 2.44 -15.98 2.50
N TYR A 45 3.23 -16.28 1.47
CA TYR A 45 3.18 -15.58 0.19
C TYR A 45 1.80 -15.70 -0.50
N PHE A 46 1.26 -16.91 -0.60
CA PHE A 46 -0.06 -17.11 -1.21
C PHE A 46 -1.19 -16.52 -0.37
N MET A 47 -1.07 -16.56 0.96
CA MET A 47 -2.03 -15.92 1.86
C MET A 47 -2.04 -14.39 1.66
N ALA A 48 -0.87 -13.76 1.57
CA ALA A 48 -0.76 -12.34 1.29
C ALA A 48 -1.32 -11.98 -0.11
N GLN A 49 -1.10 -12.84 -1.11
CA GLN A 49 -1.68 -12.64 -2.44
C GLN A 49 -3.21 -12.73 -2.41
N ALA A 50 -3.76 -13.68 -1.66
CA ALA A 50 -5.21 -13.81 -1.48
C ALA A 50 -5.78 -12.56 -0.78
N GLU A 51 -5.19 -12.14 0.34
CA GLU A 51 -5.59 -10.92 1.05
C GLU A 51 -5.55 -9.68 0.15
N TYR A 52 -4.50 -9.53 -0.66
CA TYR A 52 -4.42 -8.44 -1.63
C TYR A 52 -5.57 -8.46 -2.64
N THR A 53 -5.92 -9.63 -3.20
CA THR A 53 -7.05 -9.72 -4.14
C THR A 53 -8.39 -9.42 -3.46
N VAL A 54 -8.56 -9.84 -2.20
CA VAL A 54 -9.75 -9.54 -1.41
C VAL A 54 -9.83 -8.03 -1.12
N ALA A 55 -8.73 -7.40 -0.73
CA ALA A 55 -8.66 -5.95 -0.50
C ALA A 55 -9.03 -5.16 -1.77
N LYS A 56 -8.48 -5.54 -2.93
CA LYS A 56 -8.84 -4.91 -4.21
C LYS A 56 -10.33 -5.09 -4.54
N ALA A 57 -10.88 -6.26 -4.25
CA ALA A 57 -12.31 -6.51 -4.44
C ALA A 57 -13.16 -5.63 -3.51
N THR A 58 -12.78 -5.48 -2.24
CA THR A 58 -13.50 -4.62 -1.29
C THR A 58 -13.44 -3.14 -1.68
N ASP A 59 -12.31 -2.66 -2.20
CA ASP A 59 -12.19 -1.29 -2.70
C ASP A 59 -13.12 -1.05 -3.90
N SER A 60 -13.20 -2.01 -4.82
CA SER A 60 -14.13 -1.94 -5.95
C SER A 60 -15.60 -1.89 -5.49
N VAL A 61 -15.96 -2.70 -4.48
CA VAL A 61 -17.31 -2.69 -3.91
C VAL A 61 -17.60 -1.38 -3.18
N ALA A 62 -16.65 -0.86 -2.40
CA ALA A 62 -16.81 0.42 -1.70
C ALA A 62 -17.04 1.58 -2.69
N LEU A 63 -16.32 1.60 -3.82
CA LEU A 63 -16.52 2.58 -4.88
C LEU A 63 -17.90 2.43 -5.54
N LYS A 64 -18.32 1.20 -5.87
CA LYS A 64 -19.66 0.96 -6.42
C LYS A 64 -20.77 1.40 -5.46
N ALA A 65 -20.62 1.11 -4.17
CA ALA A 65 -21.57 1.54 -3.14
C ALA A 65 -21.63 3.07 -3.04
N LYS A 66 -20.49 3.76 -3.12
CA LYS A 66 -20.43 5.23 -3.14
C LYS A 66 -21.13 5.80 -4.37
N SER A 67 -20.88 5.26 -5.56
CA SER A 67 -21.54 5.70 -6.79
C SER A 67 -23.05 5.44 -6.77
N ALA A 68 -23.48 4.30 -6.23
CA ALA A 68 -24.90 3.99 -6.04
C ALA A 68 -25.56 4.99 -5.08
N ALA A 69 -24.93 5.27 -3.94
CA ALA A 69 -25.43 6.26 -2.98
C ALA A 69 -25.55 7.66 -3.59
N ILE A 70 -24.54 8.08 -4.39
CA ILE A 70 -24.59 9.34 -5.13
C ILE A 70 -25.77 9.33 -6.12
N SER A 71 -25.94 8.26 -6.91
CA SER A 71 -27.07 8.12 -7.84
C SER A 71 -28.42 8.20 -7.14
N ASP A 72 -28.57 7.58 -5.97
CA ASP A 72 -29.82 7.63 -5.20
C ASP A 72 -30.12 9.04 -4.69
N THR A 73 -29.10 9.77 -4.23
CA THR A 73 -29.29 11.16 -3.82
C THR A 73 -29.72 12.04 -5.01
N TYR A 74 -29.11 11.86 -6.18
CA TYR A 74 -29.50 12.60 -7.39
C TYR A 74 -30.89 12.21 -7.90
N ALA A 75 -31.26 10.93 -7.85
CA ALA A 75 -32.61 10.48 -8.19
C ALA A 75 -33.66 11.13 -7.27
N ASN A 76 -33.38 11.20 -5.96
CA ASN A 76 -34.27 11.84 -4.99
C ASN A 76 -34.36 13.37 -5.18
N LEU A 77 -33.26 14.03 -5.57
CA LEU A 77 -33.27 15.44 -5.93
C LEU A 77 -34.08 15.70 -7.21
N SER A 78 -33.91 14.84 -8.22
CA SER A 78 -34.68 14.89 -9.46
C SER A 78 -36.18 14.68 -9.21
N ALA A 79 -36.56 13.75 -8.33
CA ALA A 79 -37.96 13.55 -7.97
C ALA A 79 -38.58 14.80 -7.32
N LYS A 80 -37.81 15.50 -6.47
CA LYS A 80 -38.26 16.76 -5.83
C LYS A 80 -38.36 17.91 -6.84
N SER A 81 -37.44 18.03 -7.80
CA SER A 81 -37.53 19.06 -8.84
C SER A 81 -38.59 18.76 -9.89
N ALA A 82 -38.86 17.48 -10.19
CA ALA A 82 -39.97 17.06 -11.03
C ALA A 82 -41.33 17.45 -10.45
N ALA A 83 -41.47 17.48 -9.12
CA ALA A 83 -42.69 17.97 -8.45
C ALA A 83 -42.93 19.48 -8.61
N ILE A 84 -41.93 20.26 -9.03
CA ILE A 84 -42.07 21.70 -9.30
C ILE A 84 -42.78 21.95 -10.64
N LEU A 85 -42.65 21.06 -11.63
CA LEU A 85 -43.29 21.20 -12.94
C LEU A 85 -44.83 21.25 -12.87
N PRO A 86 -45.52 20.38 -12.10
CA PRO A 86 -46.94 20.49 -11.82
C PRO A 86 -47.33 21.80 -11.15
N PHE A 87 -46.46 22.36 -10.30
CA PHE A 87 -46.73 23.64 -9.64
C PHE A 87 -46.68 24.80 -10.63
N THR A 88 -45.72 24.83 -11.56
CA THR A 88 -45.64 25.86 -12.61
C THR A 88 -46.79 25.77 -13.60
N SER A 89 -47.21 24.55 -14.00
CA SER A 89 -48.38 24.38 -14.87
C SER A 89 -49.70 24.71 -14.14
N ALA A 90 -49.81 24.37 -12.85
CA ALA A 90 -50.94 24.78 -12.01
C ALA A 90 -51.00 26.31 -11.84
N LEU A 91 -49.86 26.98 -11.63
CA LEU A 91 -49.80 28.44 -11.48
C LEU A 91 -50.12 29.14 -12.82
N SER A 92 -49.65 28.60 -13.95
CA SER A 92 -49.99 29.10 -15.29
C SER A 92 -51.46 28.91 -15.65
N SER A 93 -52.08 27.78 -15.25
CA SER A 93 -53.51 27.55 -15.48
C SER A 93 -54.38 28.37 -14.53
N ALA A 94 -53.98 28.53 -13.27
CA ALA A 94 -54.62 29.45 -12.33
C ALA A 94 -54.53 30.91 -12.81
N SER A 95 -53.42 31.31 -13.44
CA SER A 95 -53.30 32.68 -13.94
C SER A 95 -54.10 32.93 -15.22
N ALA A 96 -54.16 31.95 -16.12
CA ALA A 96 -55.08 31.97 -17.26
C ALA A 96 -56.55 31.97 -16.81
N ALA A 97 -56.91 31.15 -15.82
CA ALA A 97 -58.26 31.11 -15.25
C ALA A 97 -58.63 32.41 -14.53
N ALA A 98 -57.71 33.02 -13.78
CA ALA A 98 -57.92 34.31 -13.14
C ALA A 98 -58.04 35.46 -14.15
N ALA A 99 -57.26 35.43 -15.24
CA ALA A 99 -57.41 36.39 -16.34
C ALA A 99 -58.78 36.24 -17.04
N ALA A 100 -59.22 35.01 -17.30
CA ALA A 100 -60.55 34.73 -17.85
C ALA A 100 -61.68 35.18 -16.89
N ALA A 101 -61.57 34.86 -15.60
CA ALA A 101 -62.52 35.27 -14.58
C ALA A 101 -62.57 36.79 -14.42
N LEU A 102 -61.44 37.50 -14.51
CA LEU A 102 -61.40 38.96 -14.51
C LEU A 102 -62.15 39.56 -15.70
N VAL A 103 -61.99 39.00 -16.91
CA VAL A 103 -62.72 39.44 -18.11
C VAL A 103 -64.24 39.23 -17.95
N GLU A 104 -64.65 38.16 -17.28
CA GLU A 104 -66.07 37.89 -17.00
C GLU A 104 -66.65 38.71 -15.82
N LEU A 105 -65.82 39.18 -14.88
CA LEU A 105 -66.24 39.96 -13.71
C LEU A 105 -66.32 41.48 -13.98
N ILE A 106 -65.59 41.98 -14.98
CA ILE A 106 -65.54 43.40 -15.40
C ILE A 106 -66.90 44.06 -15.70
N PRO A 107 -67.99 43.39 -16.16
CA PRO A 107 -69.28 44.07 -16.30
C PRO A 107 -69.93 44.52 -14.98
N LEU A 108 -69.43 44.13 -13.80
CA LEU A 108 -69.91 44.61 -12.49
C LEU A 108 -69.35 46.02 -12.19
N HIS A 109 -70.03 47.05 -12.72
CA HIS A 109 -69.80 48.51 -12.68
C HIS A 109 -69.49 49.20 -11.32
N THR A 110 -68.99 48.51 -10.30
CA THR A 110 -68.91 49.02 -8.91
C THR A 110 -67.52 49.43 -8.46
N LEU A 111 -66.46 49.17 -9.24
CA LEU A 111 -65.08 49.52 -8.87
C LEU A 111 -64.55 50.73 -9.68
N PRO A 112 -63.69 51.58 -9.07
CA PRO A 112 -63.00 52.63 -9.80
C PRO A 112 -62.05 52.03 -10.85
N LEU A 113 -62.04 52.61 -12.06
CA LEU A 113 -61.22 52.21 -13.22
C LEU A 113 -59.74 51.96 -12.86
N PHE A 114 -59.22 52.68 -11.88
CA PHE A 114 -57.85 52.54 -11.39
C PHE A 114 -57.56 51.15 -10.79
N TRP A 115 -58.48 50.59 -10.00
CA TRP A 115 -58.28 49.29 -9.35
C TRP A 115 -58.38 48.12 -10.32
N GLU A 116 -59.26 48.21 -11.33
CA GLU A 116 -59.36 47.19 -12.39
C GLU A 116 -58.07 47.11 -13.21
N CYS A 117 -57.56 48.25 -13.68
CA CYS A 117 -56.28 48.30 -14.40
C CYS A 117 -55.12 47.77 -13.55
N THR A 118 -55.13 48.05 -12.24
CA THR A 118 -54.07 47.60 -11.33
C THR A 118 -54.13 46.08 -11.13
N ILE A 119 -55.30 45.48 -10.92
CA ILE A 119 -55.44 44.03 -10.72
C ILE A 119 -55.13 43.25 -12.00
N VAL A 120 -55.63 43.72 -13.15
CA VAL A 120 -55.38 43.09 -14.46
C VAL A 120 -53.91 43.14 -14.86
N SER A 121 -53.16 44.18 -14.44
CA SER A 121 -51.73 44.29 -14.75
C SER A 121 -50.84 43.60 -13.72
N VAL A 122 -51.08 43.76 -12.41
CA VAL A 122 -50.20 43.26 -11.35
C VAL A 122 -50.22 41.74 -11.26
N PHE A 123 -51.38 41.11 -11.42
CA PHE A 123 -51.51 39.68 -11.20
C PHE A 123 -50.75 38.83 -12.25
N PRO A 124 -50.86 39.09 -13.58
CA PRO A 124 -50.01 38.43 -14.58
C PRO A 124 -48.52 38.76 -14.43
N LEU A 125 -48.19 39.96 -13.95
CA LEU A 125 -46.80 40.40 -13.74
C LEU A 125 -46.15 39.61 -12.59
N VAL A 126 -46.84 39.47 -11.46
CA VAL A 126 -46.37 38.63 -10.34
C VAL A 126 -46.31 37.15 -10.74
N SER A 127 -47.30 36.66 -11.50
CA SER A 127 -47.32 35.27 -11.99
C SER A 127 -46.15 34.98 -12.94
N SER A 128 -45.80 35.91 -13.84
CA SER A 128 -44.69 35.73 -14.76
C SER A 128 -43.33 35.79 -14.07
N ILE A 129 -43.17 36.62 -13.03
CA ILE A 129 -41.95 36.65 -12.19
C ILE A 129 -41.78 35.32 -11.44
N PHE A 130 -42.83 34.77 -10.84
CA PHE A 130 -42.76 33.47 -10.16
C PHE A 130 -42.48 32.32 -11.14
N ALA A 131 -43.08 32.34 -12.33
CA ALA A 131 -42.81 31.36 -13.38
C ALA A 131 -41.35 31.44 -13.87
N ALA A 132 -40.82 32.66 -14.07
CA ALA A 132 -39.42 32.88 -14.45
C ALA A 132 -38.45 32.41 -13.34
N ALA A 133 -38.73 32.73 -12.08
CA ALA A 133 -37.92 32.28 -10.95
C ALA A 133 -37.89 30.75 -10.81
N ALA A 134 -39.03 30.09 -11.06
CA ALA A 134 -39.11 28.63 -11.07
C ALA A 134 -38.31 28.00 -12.23
N SER A 135 -38.31 28.62 -13.42
CA SER A 135 -37.51 28.15 -14.57
C SER A 135 -36.00 28.22 -14.28
N VAL A 136 -35.53 29.31 -13.68
CA VAL A 136 -34.11 29.48 -13.31
C VAL A 136 -33.70 28.48 -12.23
N SER A 137 -34.58 28.23 -11.24
CA SER A 137 -34.28 27.25 -10.20
C SER A 137 -34.21 25.81 -10.76
N LYS A 138 -35.02 25.49 -11.78
CA LYS A 138 -34.97 24.21 -12.47
C LYS A 138 -33.66 24.05 -13.25
N GLU A 139 -33.29 25.04 -14.07
CA GLU A 139 -32.06 24.99 -14.86
C GLU A 139 -30.81 24.87 -13.99
N ARG A 140 -30.75 25.59 -12.86
CA ARG A 140 -29.65 25.42 -11.90
C ARG A 140 -29.58 24.01 -11.32
N SER A 141 -30.72 23.41 -10.97
CA SER A 141 -30.73 22.03 -10.46
C SER A 141 -30.24 21.02 -11.49
N VAL A 142 -30.54 21.22 -12.78
CA VAL A 142 -30.07 20.36 -13.87
C VAL A 142 -28.57 20.51 -14.06
N VAL A 143 -28.06 21.75 -14.10
CA VAL A 143 -26.63 22.04 -14.22
C VAL A 143 -25.85 21.45 -13.04
N ASP A 144 -26.36 21.58 -11.82
CA ASP A 144 -25.73 20.99 -10.62
C ASP A 144 -25.74 19.46 -10.68
N THR A 145 -26.81 18.83 -11.20
CA THR A 145 -26.82 17.38 -11.41
C THR A 145 -25.86 16.92 -12.50
N GLU A 146 -25.75 17.65 -13.60
CA GLU A 146 -24.83 17.33 -14.71
C GLU A 146 -23.37 17.50 -14.28
N ALA A 147 -23.04 18.60 -13.59
CA ALA A 147 -21.71 18.84 -13.07
C ALA A 147 -21.26 17.73 -12.09
N ALA A 148 -22.18 17.26 -11.26
CA ALA A 148 -21.90 16.18 -10.35
C ALA A 148 -21.83 14.81 -11.01
N MET A 149 -22.67 14.53 -12.01
CA MET A 149 -22.54 13.34 -12.85
C MET A 149 -21.19 13.34 -13.58
N GLN A 150 -20.76 14.49 -14.10
CA GLN A 150 -19.48 14.64 -14.77
C GLN A 150 -18.32 14.45 -13.79
N ALA A 151 -18.41 14.99 -12.57
CA ALA A 151 -17.42 14.76 -11.52
C ALA A 151 -17.37 13.29 -11.06
N ALA A 152 -18.51 12.60 -11.00
CA ALA A 152 -18.56 11.18 -10.69
C ALA A 152 -17.97 10.33 -11.84
N ALA A 153 -18.23 10.73 -13.09
CA ALA A 153 -17.71 10.07 -14.28
C ALA A 153 -16.18 10.25 -14.40
N THR A 154 -15.64 11.45 -14.20
CA THR A 154 -14.19 11.67 -14.21
C THR A 154 -13.50 10.89 -13.09
N LEU A 155 -14.10 10.85 -11.90
CA LEU A 155 -13.58 10.05 -10.79
C LEU A 155 -13.58 8.55 -11.14
N SER A 156 -14.59 8.04 -11.85
CA SER A 156 -14.60 6.65 -12.33
C SER A 156 -13.55 6.36 -13.41
N LEU A 157 -13.27 7.33 -14.29
CA LEU A 157 -12.33 7.20 -15.40
C LEU A 157 -10.87 7.17 -14.92
N ASP A 158 -10.53 7.94 -13.87
CA ASP A 158 -9.22 7.86 -13.21
C ASP A 158 -8.96 6.47 -12.62
N TYR A 159 -10.00 5.76 -12.15
CA TYR A 159 -9.84 4.38 -11.67
C TYR A 159 -9.64 3.38 -12.81
N ASP A 160 -10.34 3.52 -13.94
CA ASP A 160 -10.13 2.64 -15.10
C ASP A 160 -8.75 2.85 -15.72
N ASN A 161 -8.28 4.10 -15.84
CA ASN A 161 -6.91 4.39 -16.28
C ASN A 161 -5.85 3.91 -15.28
N SER A 162 -6.15 3.87 -13.97
CA SER A 162 -5.25 3.28 -12.97
C SER A 162 -5.18 1.76 -13.02
N ASN A 163 -6.10 1.08 -13.73
CA ASN A 163 -6.03 -0.36 -13.96
C ASN A 163 -5.22 -0.74 -15.21
N ASP A 164 -5.00 0.17 -16.16
CA ASP A 164 -4.21 -0.08 -17.39
C ASP A 164 -2.72 0.25 -17.25
N VAL A 165 -2.31 0.90 -16.15
CA VAL A 165 -0.89 0.95 -15.78
C VAL A 165 -0.58 -0.26 -14.89
N ASP A 166 -0.05 -1.30 -15.54
CA ASP A 166 0.53 -2.55 -15.00
C ASP A 166 1.62 -2.38 -13.88
N ASP A 167 1.78 -1.17 -13.34
CA ASP A 167 2.77 -0.81 -12.30
C ASP A 167 2.41 -1.30 -10.90
N ASN A 168 1.16 -1.72 -10.67
CA ASN A 168 0.74 -2.31 -9.40
C ASN A 168 0.83 -3.83 -9.39
N ASN A 169 1.84 -4.40 -10.04
CA ASN A 169 2.23 -5.77 -9.72
C ASN A 169 2.73 -5.79 -8.26
N PRO A 170 1.97 -6.36 -7.30
CA PRO A 170 2.38 -6.36 -5.89
C PRO A 170 3.71 -7.08 -5.71
N ILE A 171 4.01 -8.01 -6.63
CA ILE A 171 5.29 -8.70 -6.73
C ILE A 171 6.43 -7.71 -7.00
N GLN A 172 6.26 -6.71 -7.86
CA GLN A 172 7.31 -5.71 -8.11
C GLN A 172 7.53 -4.81 -6.90
N ILE A 173 6.47 -4.43 -6.18
CA ILE A 173 6.57 -3.67 -4.93
C ILE A 173 7.31 -4.50 -3.86
N VAL A 174 6.94 -5.77 -3.71
CA VAL A 174 7.61 -6.70 -2.79
C VAL A 174 9.06 -6.93 -3.21
N LEU A 175 9.34 -7.09 -4.51
CA LEU A 175 10.71 -7.21 -5.03
C LEU A 175 11.52 -5.94 -4.80
N ALA A 176 10.93 -4.76 -4.93
CA ALA A 176 11.57 -3.48 -4.61
C ALA A 176 11.86 -3.38 -3.10
N LEU A 177 10.92 -3.82 -2.24
CA LEU A 177 11.12 -3.89 -0.79
C LEU A 177 12.21 -4.91 -0.40
N ILE A 178 12.25 -6.07 -1.06
CA ILE A 178 13.30 -7.08 -0.88
C ILE A 178 14.64 -6.52 -1.35
N GLN A 179 14.68 -5.87 -2.52
CA GLN A 179 15.90 -5.29 -3.07
C GLN A 179 16.44 -4.17 -2.18
N THR A 180 15.57 -3.32 -1.63
CA THR A 180 15.97 -2.26 -0.69
C THR A 180 16.42 -2.84 0.65
N SER A 181 15.76 -3.89 1.15
CA SER A 181 16.18 -4.63 2.34
C SER A 181 17.53 -5.30 2.15
N TRP A 182 17.75 -5.94 1.00
CA TRP A 182 19.02 -6.57 0.63
C TRP A 182 20.15 -5.54 0.54
N LYS A 183 19.90 -4.39 -0.09
CA LYS A 183 20.88 -3.28 -0.17
C LYS A 183 21.27 -2.79 1.23
N LYS A 184 20.32 -2.66 2.16
CA LYS A 184 20.58 -2.27 3.56
C LYS A 184 21.43 -3.31 4.28
N ILE A 185 21.06 -4.59 4.21
CA ILE A 185 21.80 -5.71 4.80
C ILE A 185 23.22 -5.74 4.22
N TRP A 186 23.36 -5.66 2.90
CA TRP A 186 24.66 -5.67 2.23
C TRP A 186 25.56 -4.52 2.68
N LYS A 187 24.99 -3.31 2.79
CA LYS A 187 25.72 -2.13 3.27
C LYS A 187 26.18 -2.33 4.72
N GLN A 188 25.32 -2.86 5.58
CA GLN A 188 25.64 -3.12 6.99
C GLN A 188 26.72 -4.20 7.15
N THR A 189 26.61 -5.29 6.40
CA THR A 189 27.61 -6.37 6.39
C THR A 189 28.95 -5.88 5.86
N ARG A 190 28.95 -5.09 4.77
CA ARG A 190 30.18 -4.49 4.22
C ARG A 190 30.84 -3.53 5.21
N GLN A 191 30.06 -2.73 5.93
CA GLN A 191 30.58 -1.85 6.99
C GLN A 191 31.22 -2.64 8.13
N LYS A 192 30.56 -3.70 8.61
CA LYS A 192 31.15 -4.60 9.64
C LYS A 192 32.44 -5.26 9.13
N LEU A 193 32.48 -5.72 7.89
CA LEU A 193 33.68 -6.32 7.30
C LEU A 193 34.84 -5.30 7.21
N GLN A 194 34.56 -4.07 6.80
CA GLN A 194 35.57 -3.01 6.74
C GLN A 194 36.08 -2.64 8.14
N TYR A 195 35.20 -2.61 9.15
CA TYR A 195 35.59 -2.39 10.53
C TYR A 195 36.53 -3.50 11.03
N LEU A 196 36.17 -4.77 10.79
CA LEU A 196 37.00 -5.93 11.14
C LEU A 196 38.35 -5.93 10.40
N GLN A 197 38.38 -5.58 9.11
CA GLN A 197 39.63 -5.46 8.36
C GLN A 197 40.53 -4.34 8.92
N LYS A 198 39.97 -3.18 9.27
CA LYS A 198 40.73 -2.08 9.88
C LYS A 198 41.27 -2.47 11.25
N HIS A 199 40.49 -3.23 12.03
CA HIS A 199 40.92 -3.75 13.31
C HIS A 199 42.05 -4.78 13.16
N SER A 200 41.94 -5.70 12.20
CA SER A 200 42.98 -6.70 11.88
C SER A 200 44.30 -6.07 11.44
N ARG A 201 44.27 -4.98 10.66
CA ARG A 201 45.48 -4.24 10.28
C ARG A 201 46.14 -3.55 11.48
N LYS A 202 45.35 -3.02 12.42
CA LYS A 202 45.89 -2.43 13.66
C LYS A 202 46.53 -3.48 14.57
N THR A 203 45.92 -4.65 14.72
CA THR A 203 46.52 -5.75 15.49
C THR A 203 47.81 -6.24 14.86
N LYS A 204 47.85 -6.50 13.53
CA LYS A 204 49.11 -6.88 12.86
C LYS A 204 50.22 -5.83 13.03
N ARG A 205 49.91 -4.54 12.93
CA ARG A 205 50.89 -3.46 13.19
C ARG A 205 51.38 -3.48 14.64
N ARG A 206 50.48 -3.68 15.61
CA ARG A 206 50.87 -3.81 17.02
C ARG A 206 51.76 -5.03 17.22
N THR A 207 51.42 -6.21 16.69
CA THR A 207 52.26 -7.41 16.83
C THR A 207 53.61 -7.24 16.15
N PHE A 208 53.65 -6.60 14.98
CA PHE A 208 54.90 -6.26 14.29
C PHE A 208 55.77 -5.32 15.12
N PHE A 209 55.20 -4.23 15.67
CA PHE A 209 55.93 -3.30 16.54
C PHE A 209 56.36 -3.95 17.85
N TYR A 210 55.52 -4.79 18.47
CA TYR A 210 55.91 -5.55 19.66
C TYR A 210 57.07 -6.50 19.36
N ASN A 211 57.08 -7.19 18.22
CA ASN A 211 58.20 -8.05 17.82
C ASN A 211 59.46 -7.26 17.45
N MET A 212 59.31 -6.04 16.92
CA MET A 212 60.43 -5.17 16.56
C MET A 212 61.09 -4.53 17.79
N PHE A 213 60.31 -4.16 18.80
CA PHE A 213 60.79 -3.55 20.05
C PHE A 213 61.02 -4.54 21.18
N ARG A 214 60.78 -5.84 20.97
CA ARG A 214 61.13 -6.85 21.98
C ARG A 214 62.65 -6.88 22.09
N PRO A 215 63.25 -6.42 23.19
CA PRO A 215 64.68 -6.55 23.36
C PRO A 215 65.02 -8.03 23.28
N LYS A 216 65.96 -8.39 22.39
CA LYS A 216 66.54 -9.73 22.34
C LYS A 216 67.23 -9.95 23.68
N ASN A 217 66.50 -10.54 24.63
CA ASN A 217 67.01 -10.84 25.94
C ASN A 217 68.01 -11.99 25.80
N ASN A 218 69.29 -11.65 25.58
CA ASN A 218 70.38 -12.63 25.51
C ASN A 218 70.51 -13.46 26.80
N ASN A 219 69.87 -13.03 27.90
CA ASN A 219 69.78 -13.80 29.13
C ASN A 219 69.06 -15.14 28.96
N ASP A 220 68.13 -15.30 28.01
CA ASP A 220 67.46 -16.59 27.81
C ASP A 220 68.39 -17.61 27.14
N LYS A 221 69.29 -17.16 26.27
CA LYS A 221 70.34 -18.03 25.69
C LYS A 221 71.37 -18.43 26.75
N ASN A 222 71.72 -17.51 27.65
CA ASN A 222 72.63 -17.81 28.75
C ASN A 222 71.97 -18.75 29.78
N LYS A 223 70.68 -18.59 30.07
CA LYS A 223 69.92 -19.52 30.93
C LYS A 223 69.82 -20.91 30.30
N GLN A 224 69.57 -21.02 28.99
CA GLN A 224 69.56 -22.32 28.32
C GLN A 224 70.95 -22.98 28.29
N LYS A 225 72.03 -22.22 28.09
CA LYS A 225 73.40 -22.73 28.21
C LYS A 225 73.73 -23.18 29.63
N LEU A 226 73.39 -22.39 30.65
CA LEU A 226 73.62 -22.75 32.05
C LEU A 226 72.81 -23.98 32.48
N LEU A 227 71.57 -24.14 31.98
CA LEU A 227 70.80 -25.36 32.21
C LEU A 227 71.40 -26.56 31.49
N GLN A 228 71.91 -26.41 30.26
CA GLN A 228 72.61 -27.48 29.55
C GLN A 228 73.93 -27.87 30.24
N GLU A 229 74.70 -26.92 30.74
CA GLU A 229 75.93 -27.16 31.49
C GLU A 229 75.64 -27.81 32.86
N ALA A 230 74.59 -27.38 33.56
CA ALA A 230 74.18 -28.01 34.82
C ALA A 230 73.67 -29.45 34.62
N ILE A 231 73.01 -29.74 33.50
CA ILE A 231 72.61 -31.11 33.13
C ILE A 231 73.83 -31.97 32.78
N ALA A 232 74.82 -31.40 32.06
CA ALA A 232 76.04 -32.11 31.71
C ALA A 232 76.93 -32.43 32.93
N GLN A 233 76.97 -31.54 33.93
CA GLN A 233 77.81 -31.74 35.13
C GLN A 233 77.21 -32.71 36.14
N ASN A 234 75.89 -32.79 36.27
CA ASN A 234 75.26 -33.63 37.31
C ASN A 234 75.12 -35.11 36.95
N ASN A 235 75.47 -35.54 35.73
CA ASN A 235 75.49 -36.95 35.30
C ASN A 235 74.25 -37.76 35.75
N ILE A 236 73.08 -37.09 35.78
CA ILE A 236 71.83 -37.71 36.19
C ILE A 236 71.30 -38.44 34.96
N PRO A 237 71.11 -39.78 35.01
CA PRO A 237 70.50 -40.50 33.92
C PRO A 237 69.03 -40.11 33.83
N ILE A 238 68.72 -39.16 32.94
CA ILE A 238 67.34 -38.77 32.62
C ILE A 238 66.74 -39.94 31.83
N SER A 239 65.97 -40.76 32.54
CA SER A 239 65.17 -41.84 31.95
C SER A 239 64.21 -41.25 30.91
N LYS A 240 64.23 -41.82 29.71
CA LYS A 240 63.48 -41.35 28.52
C LYS A 240 61.95 -41.45 28.64
N GLU A 241 61.42 -41.92 29.76
CA GLU A 241 59.98 -42.18 29.91
C GLU A 241 59.13 -40.94 30.16
N LEU A 242 59.69 -39.81 30.60
CA LEU A 242 58.88 -38.65 30.99
C LEU A 242 58.50 -37.71 29.83
N ILE A 243 58.97 -37.96 28.59
CA ILE A 243 58.75 -37.04 27.45
C ILE A 243 57.54 -37.46 26.58
N MET A 244 57.01 -38.68 26.72
CA MET A 244 55.87 -39.13 25.90
C MET A 244 54.48 -38.74 26.42
N THR A 245 54.33 -38.21 27.64
CA THR A 245 53.00 -38.03 28.26
C THR A 245 52.37 -36.64 28.10
N THR A 246 53.03 -35.68 27.45
CA THR A 246 52.50 -34.31 27.25
C THR A 246 52.24 -33.93 25.79
N ALA A 247 52.01 -34.93 24.93
CA ALA A 247 51.58 -34.74 23.55
C ALA A 247 50.27 -35.52 23.26
N VAL A 248 49.22 -35.22 24.02
CA VAL A 248 47.80 -35.46 23.70
C VAL A 248 47.03 -34.24 24.17
#